data_AF-A0A843INB7-F1
#
_entry.id   AF-A0A843INB7-F1
#
_cell.length_a   1.000
_cell.length_b   1.000
_cell.length_c   1.000
_cell.angle_alpha   90.00
_cell.angle_beta   90.00
_cell.angle_gamma   90.00
#
_symmetry.space_group_name_H-M   'P 1'
#
loop_
_entity.id
_entity.type
_entity.pdbx_description
1 polymer ?
#
loop_
_entity_poly.entity_id
_entity_poly.type
_entity_poly.pdbx_seq_one_letter_code
_entity_poly.pdbx_strand_id
1 'polypeptide(L)' 'MKCRMCGFEFDETQLEDRGCSSCGKHGCNSIHCPNCGFANSPELDQEFEFITKIKNKFRKKSTN' A
#
# COMPACT_ATOMS: atom_id res chain seq x y z
N MET A 1 -8.02 0.91 -1.25
CA MET A 1 -6.63 0.51 -1.56
C MET A 1 -6.52 -0.54 -2.69
N LYS A 2 -5.32 -0.72 -3.24
CA LYS A 2 -4.97 -1.80 -4.19
C LYS A 2 -3.94 -2.74 -3.56
N CYS A 3 -4.19 -4.05 -3.62
CA CYS A 3 -3.27 -5.05 -3.11
C CYS A 3 -1.95 -5.03 -3.89
N ARG A 4 -0.82 -4.97 -3.19
CA ARG A 4 0.53 -4.95 -3.80
C ARG A 4 1.00 -6.30 -4.32
N MET A 5 0.38 -7.37 -3.84
CA MET A 5 0.73 -8.74 -4.22
C MET A 5 -0.11 -9.24 -5.39
N CYS A 6 -1.44 -9.07 -5.32
CA CYS A 6 -2.36 -9.62 -6.34
C CYS A 6 -3.07 -8.56 -7.20
N GLY A 7 -2.90 -7.27 -6.91
CA GLY A 7 -3.53 -6.19 -7.67
C GLY A 7 -5.03 -6.00 -7.43
N PHE A 8 -5.67 -6.80 -6.56
CA PHE A 8 -7.08 -6.66 -6.23
C PHE A 8 -7.38 -5.31 -5.57
N GLU A 9 -8.45 -4.65 -6.01
CA GLU A 9 -8.87 -3.33 -5.52
C GLU A 9 -10.03 -3.49 -4.56
N PHE A 10 -9.92 -2.89 -3.38
CA PHE A 10 -10.91 -3.00 -2.31
C PHE A 10 -10.92 -1.75 -1.42
N ASP A 11 -12.06 -1.47 -0.80
CA ASP A 11 -12.18 -0.38 0.16
C ASP A 11 -11.65 -0.83 1.52
N GLU A 12 -10.56 -0.21 1.96
CA GLU A 12 -9.93 -0.52 3.24
C GLU A 12 -10.71 0.02 4.44
N THR A 13 -11.62 0.99 4.19
CA THR A 13 -12.45 1.57 5.23
C THR A 13 -13.60 0.67 5.66
N GLN A 14 -14.01 -0.24 4.77
CA GLN A 14 -15.08 -1.21 4.97
C GLN A 14 -14.60 -2.54 5.56
N LEU A 15 -13.28 -2.71 5.76
CA LEU A 15 -12.75 -3.88 6.43
C LEU A 15 -12.95 -3.72 7.95
N GLU A 16 -13.79 -4.59 8.53
CA GLU A 16 -14.05 -4.65 9.98
C GLU A 16 -12.76 -4.90 10.77
N ASP A 17 -11.86 -5.73 10.23
CA ASP A 17 -10.59 -6.09 10.83
C ASP A 17 -9.40 -5.55 10.00
N ARG A 18 -8.95 -4.34 10.32
CA ARG A 18 -7.72 -3.75 9.74
C ARG A 18 -6.43 -4.33 10.34
N GLY A 19 -6.44 -5.57 10.80
CA GLY A 19 -5.30 -6.20 11.49
C GLY A 19 -5.20 -7.70 11.25
N CYS A 20 -4.12 -8.33 11.71
CA CYS A 20 -4.00 -9.80 11.66
C CYS A 20 -5.00 -10.42 12.65
N SER A 21 -5.90 -11.27 12.16
CA SER A 21 -6.82 -12.06 12.98
C SER A 21 -6.11 -13.05 13.93
N SER A 22 -4.83 -13.37 13.72
CA SER A 22 -4.08 -14.34 14.54
C SER A 22 -2.98 -13.76 15.43
N CYS A 23 -2.57 -12.49 15.31
CA CYS A 23 -1.37 -12.04 16.02
C CYS A 23 -1.63 -11.51 17.45
N GLY A 24 -2.90 -11.33 17.84
CA GLY A 24 -3.30 -10.86 19.18
C GLY A 24 -2.79 -9.46 19.56
N LYS A 25 -2.09 -8.77 18.65
CA LYS A 25 -1.59 -7.42 18.86
C LYS A 25 -2.59 -6.42 18.27
N HIS A 26 -3.22 -5.65 19.14
CA HIS A 26 -3.98 -4.47 18.75
C HIS A 26 -3.00 -3.39 18.20
N GLY A 27 -3.33 -2.78 17.05
CA GLY A 27 -2.53 -1.70 16.48
C GLY A 27 -1.49 -2.12 15.43
N CYS A 28 -1.69 -3.24 14.74
CA CYS A 28 -0.89 -3.52 13.54
C CYS A 28 -1.32 -2.56 12.42
N ASN A 29 -0.44 -1.65 11.99
CA ASN A 29 -0.66 -0.75 10.85
C ASN A 29 -0.59 -1.50 9.50
N SER A 30 -1.22 -2.68 9.39
CA SER A 30 -1.25 -3.43 8.13
C SER A 30 -2.63 -3.98 7.80
N ILE A 31 -3.03 -3.79 6.56
CA ILE A 31 -4.36 -4.11 6.04
C ILE A 31 -4.26 -5.34 5.16
N HIS A 32 -4.89 -6.43 5.58
CA HIS A 32 -4.80 -7.70 4.88
C HIS A 32 -5.71 -7.68 3.66
N CYS A 33 -5.18 -8.13 2.52
CA CYS A 33 -5.97 -8.22 1.30
C CYS A 33 -7.04 -9.30 1.45
N PRO A 34 -8.33 -8.99 1.22
CA PRO A 34 -9.41 -9.97 1.34
C PRO A 34 -9.34 -11.07 0.26
N ASN A 35 -8.60 -10.82 -0.84
CA ASN A 35 -8.46 -11.79 -1.93
C ASN A 35 -7.29 -12.77 -1.72
N CYS A 36 -6.14 -12.34 -1.20
CA CYS A 36 -4.95 -13.19 -1.10
C CYS A 36 -4.29 -13.23 0.29
N GLY A 37 -4.82 -12.53 1.28
CA GLY A 37 -4.30 -12.48 2.65
C GLY A 37 -3.02 -11.65 2.84
N PHE A 38 -2.43 -11.08 1.77
CA PHE A 38 -1.21 -10.30 1.88
C PHE A 38 -1.40 -9.03 2.74
N ALA A 39 -0.48 -8.79 3.68
CA ALA A 39 -0.48 -7.62 4.55
C ALA A 39 0.03 -6.36 3.82
N ASN A 40 -0.87 -5.41 3.57
CA ASN A 40 -0.55 -4.14 2.93
C ASN A 40 -0.26 -3.06 3.98
N SER A 41 0.80 -2.26 3.78
CA SER A 41 1.02 -1.05 4.59
C SER A 41 0.25 0.12 3.95
N PRO A 42 -0.57 0.86 4.71
CA PRO A 42 -1.27 2.05 4.22
C PRO A 42 -0.34 3.28 4.05
N GLU A 43 0.88 3.26 4.60
CA GLU A 43 1.77 4.44 4.69
C GLU A 43 2.70 4.65 3.47
N LEU A 44 2.54 3.85 2.41
CA LEU A 44 3.50 3.74 1.31
C LEU A 44 3.70 4.95 0.41
N ASP A 45 2.80 5.93 0.43
CA ASP A 45 3.04 7.17 -0.33
C ASP A 45 4.34 7.85 0.15
N GLN A 46 4.79 7.55 1.38
CA GLN A 46 6.05 8.06 1.92
C GLN A 46 7.28 7.23 1.49
N GLU A 47 7.18 5.91 1.38
CA GLU A 47 8.35 5.03 1.15
C GLU A 47 9.00 5.23 -0.24
N PHE A 48 8.25 5.72 -1.22
CA PHE A 48 8.73 5.89 -2.61
C PHE A 48 8.83 7.34 -3.07
N GLU A 49 8.76 8.31 -2.15
CA GLU A 49 8.86 9.73 -2.49
C GLU A 49 10.15 10.04 -3.29
N PHE A 50 11.25 9.35 -2.97
CA PHE A 50 12.52 9.48 -3.69
C PHE A 50 12.44 8.98 -5.14
N ILE A 51 11.75 7.85 -5.39
CA ILE A 51 11.54 7.30 -6.74
C ILE A 51 10.69 8.27 -7.57
N THR A 52 9.64 8.82 -6.97
CA THR A 52 8.76 9.80 -7.62
C THR A 52 9.54 11.07 -8.00
N LYS A 53 10.40 11.57 -7.10
CA LYS A 53 11.31 12.71 -7.39
C LYS A 53 12.26 12.41 -8.55
N ILE A 54 12.87 11.22 -8.59
CA ILE A 54 13.75 10.78 -9.66
C ILE A 54 13.00 10.69 -11.00
N LYS A 55 11.83 10.03 -11.03
CA LYS A 55 10.99 9.89 -12.23
C LYS A 55 10.60 11.24 -12.81
N ASN A 56 10.22 12.20 -11.96
CA ASN A 56 9.87 13.56 -12.38
C ASN A 56 11.08 14.32 -12.95
N LYS A 57 12.27 14.11 -12.41
CA LYS A 57 13.52 14.70 -12.93
C LYS A 57 13.86 14.17 -14.32
N PHE A 58 13.66 12.88 -14.58
CA PHE A 58 13.88 12.30 -15.91
C PHE A 58 12.81 12.70 -16.92
N ARG A 59 11.52 12.79 -16.54
CA ARG A 59 10.45 13.29 -17.42
C ARG A 59 10.71 14.70 -17.94
N LYS A 60 11.26 15.60 -17.12
CA LYS A 60 11.59 16.98 -17.53
C LYS A 60 12.73 17.07 -18.55
N LYS A 61 13.61 16.06 -18.63
CA LYS A 61 14.78 16.07 -19.51
C LYS A 61 14.46 15.58 -20.94
N SER A 62 13.34 14.90 -21.13
CA SER A 62 12.94 14.36 -22.44
C SER A 62 12.21 15.37 -23.33
N THR A 63 11.93 16.58 -22.82
CA THR A 63 11.15 17.62 -23.53
C THR A 63 11.97 18.88 -23.86
N ASN A 64 13.30 18.83 -23.73
CA ASN A 64 14.23 19.90 -24.13
C ASN A 64 15.32 19.36 -25.05
#